data_AF-A0A5E4YLE9-F1
#
_entry.id   AF-A0A5E4YLE9-F1
#
_cell.length_a   1.000
_cell.length_b   1.000
_cell.length_c   1.000
_cell.angle_alpha   90.00
_cell.angle_beta   90.00
_cell.angle_gamma   90.00
#
_symmetry.space_group_name_H-M   'P 1'
#
loop_
_entity.id
_entity.type
_entity.pdbx_description
1 polymer ?
#
loop_
_entity_poly.entity_id
_entity_poly.type
_entity_poly.pdbx_seq_one_letter_code
_entity_poly.pdbx_strand_id
1 'polypeptide(L)'
;MIYRTIGTRYTHHAPRPGGAFAQDAGSASQRHAGDNPLLSTMWRASEQMDGLQVRVDEWLGKARNRSANARDARDWLTSIDALQSRLRAGESAVSLPEGLREFVVRNALMSTLQASGALGTSALDSLKAGVQSMASGTSESATVEQIELKQFLSRYENALTLSNAVIAKLRDIMSKITSSL
;
A
#
# COMPACT_ATOMS: atom_id res chain seq x y z
N MET A 1 10.20 -9.05 -44.59
CA MET A 1 8.91 -8.84 -45.28
C MET A 1 8.41 -10.20 -45.74
N ILE A 2 7.13 -10.51 -45.51
CA ILE A 2 6.33 -11.59 -46.16
C ILE A 2 6.60 -13.02 -45.64
N TYR A 3 5.64 -13.91 -45.38
CA TYR A 3 4.24 -13.90 -44.88
C TYR A 3 3.94 -15.36 -44.49
N ARG A 4 2.97 -15.52 -43.60
CA ARG A 4 2.33 -16.73 -43.07
C ARG A 4 1.51 -17.52 -44.11
N THR A 5 1.33 -18.84 -43.93
CA THR A 5 0.15 -19.67 -44.36
C THR A 5 0.35 -21.09 -43.76
N ILE A 6 -0.33 -21.51 -42.69
CA ILE A 6 -1.69 -22.08 -42.54
C ILE A 6 -2.03 -23.23 -43.51
N GLY A 7 -2.35 -24.40 -42.96
CA GLY A 7 -3.12 -25.47 -43.62
C GLY A 7 -2.91 -26.85 -42.95
N THR A 8 -3.60 -27.14 -41.85
CA THR A 8 -4.84 -27.95 -41.74
C THR A 8 -4.68 -29.48 -41.85
N ARG A 9 -5.21 -30.13 -40.80
CA ARG A 9 -5.39 -31.56 -40.54
C ARG A 9 -6.00 -32.35 -41.71
N TYR A 10 -5.53 -33.58 -41.90
CA TYR A 10 -6.39 -34.71 -42.26
C TYR A 10 -5.94 -35.97 -41.50
N THR A 11 -6.87 -36.53 -40.74
CA THR A 11 -6.82 -37.82 -40.06
C THR A 11 -7.16 -38.95 -41.05
N HIS A 12 -6.41 -40.06 -41.01
CA HIS A 12 -6.93 -41.36 -41.45
C HIS A 12 -6.35 -42.51 -40.59
N HIS A 13 -7.25 -43.26 -39.94
CA HIS A 13 -7.07 -44.59 -39.34
C HIS A 13 -6.31 -45.55 -40.28
N ALA A 14 -5.46 -46.51 -39.84
CA ALA A 14 -5.80 -47.70 -39.04
C ALA A 14 -4.50 -48.47 -38.58
N PRO A 15 -4.60 -49.52 -37.73
CA PRO A 15 -3.60 -49.88 -36.70
C PRO A 15 -2.62 -50.99 -37.10
N ARG A 16 -1.50 -51.08 -36.37
CA ARG A 16 -0.62 -52.27 -36.37
C ARG A 16 -0.47 -52.81 -34.94
N PRO A 17 -0.75 -54.11 -34.69
CA PRO A 17 -0.69 -54.71 -33.37
C PRO A 17 0.71 -55.27 -33.08
N GLY A 18 1.12 -55.15 -31.83
CA GLY A 18 2.20 -55.96 -31.26
C GLY A 18 3.50 -55.21 -30.98
N GLY A 19 3.83 -55.05 -29.70
CA GLY A 19 5.21 -54.79 -29.30
C GLY A 19 5.39 -54.00 -28.00
N ALA A 20 5.48 -54.74 -26.90
CA ALA A 20 6.29 -54.43 -25.72
C ALA A 20 5.92 -53.23 -24.83
N PHE A 21 5.35 -53.60 -23.69
CA PHE A 21 5.50 -52.98 -22.37
C PHE A 21 6.87 -52.28 -22.18
N ALA A 22 6.85 -50.95 -22.22
CA ALA A 22 7.73 -50.11 -21.42
C ALA A 22 6.84 -49.00 -20.87
N GLN A 23 6.04 -49.36 -19.87
CA GLN A 23 5.26 -48.39 -19.14
C GLN A 23 6.25 -47.54 -18.36
N ASP A 24 6.29 -46.29 -18.79
CA ASP A 24 7.09 -45.17 -18.32
C ASP A 24 6.87 -44.95 -16.81
N ALA A 25 7.50 -45.78 -15.98
CA ALA A 25 7.51 -45.68 -14.52
C ALA A 25 8.53 -44.63 -14.02
N GLY A 26 8.94 -43.69 -14.88
CA GLY A 26 9.89 -42.63 -14.56
C GLY A 26 9.28 -41.25 -14.34
N SER A 27 7.98 -41.05 -14.61
CA SER A 27 7.40 -39.69 -14.68
C SER A 27 6.28 -39.39 -13.68
N ALA A 28 5.95 -40.30 -12.75
CA ALA A 28 4.93 -40.07 -11.73
C ALA A 28 5.46 -39.49 -10.41
N SER A 29 6.76 -39.63 -10.11
CA SER A 29 7.32 -39.21 -8.82
C SER A 29 7.71 -37.72 -8.76
N GLN A 30 7.50 -36.95 -9.83
CA GLN A 30 7.86 -35.53 -9.88
C GLN A 30 6.64 -34.59 -9.85
N ARG A 31 5.42 -35.09 -9.63
CA ARG A 31 4.17 -34.31 -9.67
C ARG A 31 3.45 -34.06 -8.35
N HIS A 32 4.03 -34.37 -7.19
CA HIS A 32 3.28 -34.26 -5.91
C HIS A 32 3.85 -33.32 -4.84
N ALA A 33 4.89 -32.54 -5.16
CA ALA A 33 5.27 -31.42 -4.28
C ALA A 33 4.24 -30.25 -4.32
N GLY A 34 3.36 -30.23 -5.34
CA GLY A 34 2.32 -29.21 -5.53
C GLY A 34 0.94 -29.53 -4.95
N ASP A 35 0.71 -30.74 -4.43
CA ASP A 35 -0.64 -31.23 -4.06
C ASP A 35 -0.91 -31.28 -2.55
N ASN A 36 -0.09 -30.63 -1.72
CA ASN A 36 -0.38 -30.54 -0.29
C ASN A 36 -1.24 -29.29 0.01
N PRO A 37 -2.57 -29.42 0.18
CA PRO A 37 -3.47 -28.29 0.40
C PRO A 37 -3.16 -27.54 1.70
N LEU A 38 -2.48 -28.17 2.67
CA LEU A 38 -2.03 -27.49 3.89
C LEU A 38 -0.81 -26.62 3.64
N LEU A 39 0.19 -27.12 2.90
CA LEU A 39 1.36 -26.29 2.57
C LEU A 39 0.99 -25.11 1.66
N SER A 40 0.06 -25.31 0.72
CA SER A 40 -0.42 -24.22 -0.13
C SER A 40 -1.24 -23.18 0.64
N THR A 41 -2.04 -23.60 1.63
CA THR A 41 -2.75 -22.67 2.52
C THR A 41 -1.83 -21.95 3.49
N MET A 42 -0.79 -22.62 4.02
CA MET A 42 0.27 -21.95 4.81
C MET A 42 1.01 -20.90 4.01
N TRP A 43 1.46 -21.25 2.81
CA TRP A 43 2.17 -20.33 1.92
C TRP A 43 1.32 -19.10 1.63
N ARG A 44 0.05 -19.32 1.27
CA ARG A 44 -0.90 -18.24 0.99
C ARG A 44 -1.19 -17.38 2.22
N ALA A 45 -1.27 -17.96 3.41
CA ALA A 45 -1.44 -17.21 4.66
C ALA A 45 -0.21 -16.35 4.96
N SER A 46 1.00 -16.88 4.75
CA SER A 46 2.26 -16.14 4.91
C SER A 46 2.33 -14.95 3.95
N GLU A 47 2.06 -15.17 2.67
CA GLU A 47 2.04 -14.12 1.64
C GLU A 47 1.02 -13.02 1.95
N GLN A 48 -0.14 -13.40 2.51
CA GLN A 48 -1.15 -12.44 2.95
C GLN A 48 -0.71 -11.60 4.15
N MET A 49 0.02 -12.20 5.11
CA MET A 49 0.58 -11.49 6.26
C MET A 49 1.69 -10.54 5.83
N ASP A 50 2.61 -10.98 4.98
CA ASP A 50 3.70 -10.14 4.45
C ASP A 50 3.12 -8.95 3.66
N GLY A 51 2.15 -9.20 2.79
CA GLY A 51 1.47 -8.15 2.05
C GLY A 51 0.62 -7.22 2.94
N LEU A 52 0.14 -7.68 4.09
CA LEU A 52 -0.52 -6.82 5.08
C LEU A 52 0.50 -5.94 5.80
N GLN A 53 1.63 -6.50 6.21
CA GLN A 53 2.70 -5.78 6.91
C GLN A 53 3.23 -4.62 6.05
N VAL A 54 3.56 -4.86 4.78
CA VAL A 54 4.03 -3.80 3.87
C VAL A 54 3.03 -2.65 3.76
N ARG A 55 1.73 -2.97 3.65
CA ARG A 55 0.67 -1.95 3.57
C ARG A 55 0.52 -1.15 4.86
N VAL A 56 0.65 -1.82 6.01
CA VAL A 56 0.61 -1.16 7.33
C VAL A 56 1.80 -0.23 7.50
N ASP A 57 3.00 -0.68 7.11
CA ASP A 57 4.22 0.13 7.20
C ASP A 57 4.15 1.37 6.30
N GLU A 58 3.69 1.21 5.06
CA GLU A 58 3.47 2.32 4.13
C GLU A 58 2.43 3.31 4.67
N TRP A 59 1.30 2.79 5.17
CA TRP A 59 0.25 3.59 5.77
C TRP A 59 0.75 4.36 7.00
N LEU A 60 1.49 3.70 7.89
CA LEU A 60 2.04 4.31 9.10
C LEU A 60 3.05 5.41 8.74
N GLY A 61 3.86 5.21 7.71
CA GLY A 61 4.74 6.24 7.15
C GLY A 61 3.96 7.47 6.69
N LYS A 62 2.88 7.28 5.92
CA LYS A 62 2.00 8.38 5.45
C LYS A 62 1.29 9.09 6.61
N ALA A 63 0.76 8.35 7.57
CA ALA A 63 0.06 8.90 8.74
C ALA A 63 1.00 9.74 9.62
N ARG A 64 2.24 9.27 9.85
CA ARG A 64 3.27 10.03 10.55
C ARG A 64 3.62 11.32 9.82
N ASN A 65 3.79 11.26 8.50
CA ASN A 65 4.09 12.44 7.69
C ASN A 65 2.96 13.47 7.75
N ARG A 66 1.69 13.05 7.62
CA ARG A 66 0.53 13.95 7.78
C ARG A 66 0.51 14.61 9.16
N SER A 67 0.78 13.84 10.21
CA SER A 67 0.82 14.35 11.59
C SER A 67 1.94 15.38 11.80
N ALA A 68 3.12 15.14 11.22
CA ALA A 68 4.23 16.10 11.24
C ALA A 68 3.85 17.39 10.50
N ASN A 69 3.36 17.27 9.26
CA ASN A 69 2.93 18.42 8.47
C ASN A 69 1.82 19.24 9.16
N ALA A 70 0.89 18.58 9.86
CA ALA A 70 -0.16 19.27 10.62
C ALA A 70 0.37 20.04 11.84
N ARG A 71 1.42 19.52 12.50
CA ARG A 71 2.11 20.24 13.59
C ARG A 71 2.84 21.44 13.04
N ASP A 72 3.66 21.25 12.02
CA ASP A 72 4.40 22.32 11.35
C ASP A 72 3.44 23.41 10.83
N ALA A 73 2.31 23.01 10.24
CA ALA A 73 1.27 23.94 9.81
C ALA A 73 0.74 24.81 10.95
N ARG A 74 0.50 24.23 12.14
CA ARG A 74 0.03 24.99 13.32
C ARG A 74 1.07 26.00 13.79
N ASP A 75 2.34 25.62 13.78
CA ASP A 75 3.44 26.52 14.15
C ASP A 75 3.57 27.69 13.15
N TRP A 76 3.37 27.41 11.85
CA TRP A 76 3.40 28.42 10.80
C TRP A 76 2.21 29.38 10.81
N LEU A 77 1.04 28.99 11.35
CA LEU A 77 -0.12 29.89 11.44
C LEU A 77 0.21 31.16 12.22
N THR A 78 0.95 31.07 13.33
CA THR A 78 1.37 32.24 14.11
C THR A 78 2.28 33.17 13.30
N SER A 79 3.17 32.61 12.48
CA SER A 79 4.02 33.41 11.59
C SER A 79 3.21 34.11 10.51
N ILE A 80 2.25 33.40 9.90
CA ILE A 80 1.35 33.96 8.88
C ILE A 80 0.50 35.10 9.46
N ASP A 81 -0.01 34.95 10.69
CA ASP A 81 -0.76 35.99 11.41
C ASP A 81 0.08 37.26 11.64
N ALA A 82 1.36 37.11 11.96
CA ALA A 82 2.29 38.23 12.09
C ALA A 82 2.50 38.95 10.74
N LEU A 83 2.67 38.21 9.65
CA LEU A 83 2.79 38.79 8.29
C LEU A 83 1.49 39.50 7.87
N GLN A 84 0.32 38.95 8.19
CA GLN A 84 -0.97 39.61 7.94
C GLN A 84 -1.10 40.92 8.72
N SER A 85 -0.62 40.94 9.96
CA SER A 85 -0.67 42.14 10.81
C SER A 85 0.20 43.27 10.25
N ARG A 86 1.34 42.94 9.61
CA ARG A 86 2.19 43.91 8.90
C ARG A 86 1.52 44.49 7.66
N LEU A 87 0.85 43.66 6.87
CA LEU A 87 0.06 44.15 5.72
C LEU A 87 -1.05 45.10 6.18
N ARG A 88 -1.73 44.79 7.30
CA ARG A 88 -2.74 45.68 7.89
C ARG A 88 -2.16 46.98 8.43
N ALA A 89 -0.90 46.96 8.88
CA ALA A 89 -0.17 48.16 9.31
C ALA A 89 0.27 49.08 8.15
N GLY A 90 -0.02 48.70 6.90
CA GLY A 90 0.22 49.52 5.71
C GLY A 90 1.35 49.03 4.81
N GLU A 91 1.95 47.87 5.08
CA GLU A 91 2.91 47.26 4.16
C GLU A 91 2.17 46.73 2.92
N SER A 92 2.63 47.06 1.71
CA SER A 92 1.94 46.71 0.46
C SER A 92 2.15 45.26 0.05
N ALA A 93 3.30 44.68 0.40
CA ALA A 93 3.63 43.28 0.16
C ALA A 93 4.66 42.77 1.17
N VAL A 94 4.57 41.50 1.53
CA VAL A 94 5.45 40.86 2.53
C VAL A 94 6.14 39.65 1.92
N SER A 95 7.42 39.45 2.25
CA SER A 95 8.18 38.26 1.85
C SER A 95 8.04 37.15 2.89
N LEU A 96 7.96 35.90 2.42
CA LEU A 96 7.92 34.73 3.30
C LEU A 96 9.30 34.44 3.92
N PRO A 97 9.36 34.12 5.22
CA PRO A 97 10.53 33.52 5.84
C PRO A 97 10.98 32.25 5.10
N GLU A 98 12.29 31.97 5.07
CA GLU A 98 12.86 30.82 4.33
C GLU A 98 12.18 29.49 4.69
N GLY A 99 12.03 29.20 5.98
CA GLY A 99 11.40 27.97 6.44
C GLY A 99 9.93 27.84 6.01
N LEU A 100 9.18 28.96 5.99
CA LEU A 100 7.81 28.95 5.52
C LEU A 100 7.76 28.75 4.00
N ARG A 101 8.70 29.33 3.25
CA ARG A 101 8.82 29.14 1.80
C ARG A 101 9.05 27.67 1.44
N GLU A 102 10.01 27.03 2.10
CA GLU A 102 10.30 25.62 1.89
C GLU A 102 9.09 24.75 2.25
N PHE A 103 8.41 25.06 3.36
CA PHE A 103 7.22 24.35 3.80
C PHE A 103 6.08 24.42 2.78
N VAL A 104 5.76 25.60 2.24
CA VAL A 104 4.63 25.77 1.30
C VAL A 104 4.93 25.14 -0.06
N VAL A 105 6.19 25.13 -0.50
CA VAL A 105 6.61 24.46 -1.75
C VAL A 105 6.58 22.94 -1.56
N ARG A 106 7.12 22.43 -0.45
CA ARG A 106 7.13 20.98 -0.13
C ARG A 106 5.73 20.40 -0.07
N ASN A 107 4.77 21.15 0.46
CA ASN A 107 3.38 20.74 0.59
C ASN A 107 2.51 21.16 -0.60
N ALA A 108 3.12 21.64 -1.70
CA ALA A 108 2.43 22.06 -2.92
C ALA A 108 1.30 23.09 -2.71
N LEU A 109 1.39 23.91 -1.65
CA LEU A 109 0.46 24.99 -1.38
C LEU A 109 0.70 26.17 -2.31
N MET A 110 1.94 26.37 -2.74
CA MET A 110 2.37 27.43 -3.65
C MET A 110 3.52 26.96 -4.53
N SER A 111 3.65 27.57 -5.71
CA SER A 111 4.82 27.35 -6.56
C SER A 111 6.07 28.04 -5.99
N THR A 112 7.25 27.52 -6.32
CA THR A 112 8.55 28.10 -5.91
C THR A 112 8.68 29.57 -6.30
N LEU A 113 8.16 29.95 -7.46
CA LEU A 113 8.18 31.32 -7.96
C LEU A 113 7.33 32.25 -7.08
N GLN A 114 6.12 31.82 -6.73
CA GLN A 114 5.22 32.59 -5.87
C GLN A 114 5.78 32.70 -4.45
N ALA A 115 6.36 31.63 -3.93
CA ALA A 115 6.88 31.60 -2.57
C ALA A 115 8.14 32.47 -2.40
N SER A 116 8.90 32.68 -3.48
CA SER A 116 10.09 33.55 -3.50
C SER A 116 9.76 35.04 -3.70
N GLY A 117 8.54 35.33 -4.17
CA GLY A 117 8.08 36.70 -4.42
C GLY A 117 7.53 37.40 -3.19
N ALA A 118 7.22 38.69 -3.34
CA ALA A 118 6.47 39.45 -2.35
C ALA A 118 4.97 39.12 -2.49
N LEU A 119 4.31 38.84 -1.37
CA LEU A 119 2.91 38.45 -1.30
C LEU A 119 2.03 39.61 -0.83
N GLY A 120 0.93 39.83 -1.54
CA GLY A 120 -0.14 40.71 -1.09
C GLY A 120 -1.13 40.00 -0.15
N THR A 121 -2.13 40.73 0.30
CA THR A 121 -3.15 40.27 1.26
C THR A 121 -3.90 39.02 0.78
N SER A 122 -4.39 39.03 -0.47
CA SER A 122 -5.18 37.91 -1.03
C SER A 122 -4.39 36.60 -1.12
N ALA A 123 -3.12 36.67 -1.51
CA ALA A 123 -2.24 35.50 -1.60
C ALA A 123 -1.92 34.97 -0.19
N LEU A 124 -1.72 35.85 0.78
CA LEU A 124 -1.47 35.45 2.17
C LEU A 124 -2.72 34.87 2.85
N ASP A 125 -3.92 35.37 2.53
CA ASP A 125 -5.18 34.80 3.01
C ASP A 125 -5.45 33.40 2.44
N SER A 126 -5.16 33.22 1.14
CA SER A 126 -5.25 31.91 0.49
C SER A 126 -4.24 30.92 1.08
N LEU A 127 -3.01 31.38 1.33
CA LEU A 127 -1.99 30.57 2.00
C LEU A 127 -2.46 30.19 3.42
N LYS A 128 -2.98 31.15 4.19
CA LYS A 128 -3.50 30.88 5.54
C LYS A 128 -4.60 29.85 5.52
N ALA A 129 -5.56 29.95 4.59
CA ALA A 129 -6.63 28.98 4.44
C ALA A 129 -6.09 27.57 4.12
N GLY A 130 -5.10 27.46 3.24
CA GLY A 130 -4.43 26.19 2.93
C GLY A 130 -3.70 25.59 4.12
N VAL A 131 -2.88 26.38 4.83
CA VAL A 131 -2.16 25.94 6.04
C VAL A 131 -3.14 25.57 7.17
N GLN A 132 -4.21 26.34 7.34
CA GLN A 132 -5.24 26.07 8.34
C GLN A 132 -6.03 24.80 8.02
N SER A 133 -6.31 24.54 6.74
CA SER A 133 -6.90 23.28 6.28
C SER A 133 -6.00 22.09 6.61
N MET A 134 -4.68 22.20 6.39
CA MET A 134 -3.73 21.15 6.79
C MET A 134 -3.66 20.94 8.31
N ALA A 135 -3.65 22.04 9.08
CA ALA A 135 -3.65 22.01 10.54
C ALA A 135 -4.92 21.37 11.14
N SER A 136 -6.06 21.53 10.45
CA SER A 136 -7.40 21.08 10.87
C SER A 136 -7.80 19.73 10.27
N GLY A 137 -7.22 19.37 9.12
CA GLY A 137 -7.45 18.12 8.38
C GLY A 137 -7.14 16.86 9.18
N THR A 138 -6.53 17.00 10.37
CA THR A 138 -6.42 15.92 11.36
C THR A 138 -7.77 15.34 11.77
N SER A 139 -8.87 16.10 11.77
CA SER A 139 -10.17 15.58 12.23
C SER A 139 -10.90 14.73 11.18
N GLU A 140 -10.89 15.16 9.91
CA GLU A 140 -11.42 14.33 8.79
C GLU A 140 -10.48 13.16 8.48
N SER A 141 -9.15 13.39 8.51
CA SER A 141 -8.15 12.33 8.41
C SER A 141 -8.27 11.33 9.56
N ALA A 142 -8.61 11.74 10.79
CA ALA A 142 -8.76 10.83 11.92
C ALA A 142 -9.88 9.81 11.73
N THR A 143 -11.01 10.20 11.12
CA THR A 143 -12.11 9.25 10.85
C THR A 143 -11.70 8.24 9.78
N VAL A 144 -11.04 8.70 8.71
CA VAL A 144 -10.52 7.84 7.65
C VAL A 144 -9.43 6.91 8.19
N GLU A 145 -8.50 7.43 8.98
CA GLU A 145 -7.43 6.68 9.65
C GLU A 145 -7.99 5.62 10.60
N GLN A 146 -9.05 5.92 11.35
CA GLN A 146 -9.72 4.95 12.20
C GLN A 146 -10.40 3.83 11.38
N ILE A 147 -11.01 4.16 10.24
CA ILE A 147 -11.60 3.16 9.34
C ILE A 147 -10.49 2.26 8.78
N GLU A 148 -9.39 2.83 8.31
CA GLU A 148 -8.24 2.09 7.77
C GLU A 148 -7.61 1.19 8.84
N LEU A 149 -7.41 1.69 10.06
CA LEU A 149 -6.94 0.89 11.21
C LEU A 149 -7.87 -0.29 11.51
N LYS A 150 -9.19 -0.08 11.52
CA LYS A 150 -10.17 -1.17 11.73
C LYS A 150 -10.09 -2.22 10.63
N GLN A 151 -9.90 -1.80 9.37
CA GLN A 151 -9.72 -2.73 8.26
C GLN A 151 -8.42 -3.52 8.37
N PHE A 152 -7.32 -2.88 8.78
CA PHE A 152 -6.05 -3.58 9.01
C PHE A 152 -6.17 -4.59 10.14
N LEU A 153 -6.79 -4.22 11.27
CA LEU A 153 -7.03 -5.11 12.40
C LEU A 153 -7.86 -6.32 11.98
N SER A 154 -8.98 -6.09 11.28
CA SER A 154 -9.85 -7.18 10.80
C SER A 154 -9.12 -8.13 9.84
N ARG A 155 -8.24 -7.61 8.96
CA ARG A 155 -7.44 -8.46 8.06
C ARG A 155 -6.38 -9.26 8.82
N TYR A 156 -5.76 -8.66 9.84
CA TYR A 156 -4.79 -9.33 10.69
C TYR A 156 -5.45 -10.46 11.50
N GLU A 157 -6.59 -10.20 12.13
CA GLU A 157 -7.34 -11.20 12.90
C GLU A 157 -7.79 -12.39 12.04
N ASN A 158 -8.22 -12.13 10.80
CA ASN A 158 -8.54 -13.18 9.84
C ASN A 158 -7.32 -14.03 9.47
N ALA A 159 -6.18 -13.38 9.21
CA ALA A 159 -4.93 -14.10 8.89
C ALA A 159 -4.46 -14.94 10.09
N LEU A 160 -4.57 -14.42 11.31
CA LEU A 160 -4.21 -15.12 12.55
C LEU A 160 -5.13 -16.32 12.81
N THR A 161 -6.43 -16.18 12.56
CA THR A 161 -7.40 -17.28 12.61
C THR A 161 -7.06 -18.39 11.63
N LEU A 162 -6.72 -18.03 10.38
CA LEU A 162 -6.29 -18.98 9.36
C LEU A 162 -5.01 -19.71 9.78
N SER A 163 -4.00 -18.98 10.27
CA SER A 163 -2.75 -19.56 10.76
C SER A 163 -2.99 -20.56 11.90
N ASN A 164 -3.78 -20.19 12.90
CA ASN A 164 -4.14 -21.07 14.02
C ASN A 164 -4.88 -22.34 13.56
N ALA A 165 -5.82 -22.21 12.62
CA ALA A 165 -6.56 -23.35 12.07
C ALA A 165 -5.63 -24.34 11.34
N VAL A 166 -4.64 -23.82 10.61
CA VAL A 166 -3.64 -24.65 9.92
C VAL A 166 -2.73 -25.38 10.91
N ILE A 167 -2.25 -24.69 11.97
CA ILE A 167 -1.45 -25.32 13.03
C ILE A 167 -2.23 -26.44 13.73
N ALA A 168 -3.51 -26.19 14.05
CA ALA A 168 -4.37 -27.21 14.67
C ALA A 168 -4.53 -28.43 13.76
N LYS A 169 -4.70 -28.22 12.45
CA LYS A 169 -4.83 -29.31 11.50
C LYS A 169 -3.54 -30.12 11.32
N LEU A 170 -2.38 -29.46 11.32
CA LEU A 170 -1.08 -30.12 11.32
C LEU A 170 -0.90 -31.00 12.56
N ARG A 171 -1.32 -30.52 13.73
CA ARG A 171 -1.28 -31.31 14.98
C ARG A 171 -2.21 -32.53 14.93
N ASP A 172 -3.42 -32.39 14.39
CA ASP A 172 -4.36 -33.51 14.16
C ASP A 172 -3.76 -34.57 13.23
N ILE A 173 -3.14 -34.15 12.13
CA ILE A 173 -2.49 -35.06 11.18
C ILE A 173 -1.29 -35.76 11.83
N MET A 174 -0.42 -35.02 12.52
CA MET A 174 0.71 -35.63 13.24
C MET A 174 0.23 -36.66 14.27
N SER A 175 -0.79 -36.32 15.06
CA SER A 175 -1.39 -37.23 16.05
C SER A 175 -1.88 -38.52 15.39
N LYS A 176 -2.60 -38.42 14.27
CA LYS A 176 -3.07 -39.58 13.48
C LYS A 176 -1.92 -40.42 12.96
N ILE A 177 -0.87 -39.81 12.44
CA ILE A 177 0.32 -40.54 11.96
C ILE A 177 0.97 -41.30 13.12
N THR A 178 1.20 -40.65 14.26
CA THR A 178 1.83 -41.27 15.44
C THR A 178 0.97 -42.36 16.08
N SER A 179 -0.36 -42.28 15.96
CA SER A 179 -1.27 -43.30 16.50
C SER A 179 -1.54 -44.44 15.51
N SER A 180 -1.15 -44.29 14.25
CA SER A 180 -1.22 -45.33 13.21
C SER A 180 0.10 -46.12 13.07
N LEU A 181 1.13 -45.72 13.83
CA LEU A 181 2.44 -46.37 13.94
C LEU A 181 2.48 -47.25 15.20
#